data_AF-A0A1H6GS20-F1
#
_entry.id   AF-A0A1H6GS20-F1
#
_cell.length_a   1.000
_cell.length_b   1.000
_cell.length_c   1.000
_cell.angle_alpha   90.00
_cell.angle_beta   90.00
_cell.angle_gamma   90.00
#
_symmetry.space_group_name_H-M   'P 1'
#
loop_
_entity.id
_entity.type
_entity.pdbx_description
1 polymer ?
#
loop_
_entity_poly.entity_id
_entity_poly.type
_entity_poly.pdbx_seq_one_letter_code
_entity_poly.pdbx_strand_id
1 'polypeptide(L)'
;MSLGDDLSIAQSVAFAILHAQDLESNSDWIGWAKSWLNGDDRSASAAAAAADIAVNPAARHAANAARLFDLAQALQTEAAMLSAEGRNAGWTLDTVENRNTECLTEVAEAIRLADSEGAKGGSARRAELLALAVRHH
;
A
#
# COMPACT_ATOMS: atom_id res chain seq x y z
N MET A 1 3.63 19.30 -13.23
CA MET A 1 3.73 18.79 -11.85
C MET A 1 2.81 17.58 -11.79
N SER A 2 3.39 16.39 -11.69
CA SER A 2 2.64 15.15 -11.54
C SER A 2 2.13 15.09 -10.10
N LEU A 3 0.82 14.94 -9.89
CA LEU A 3 0.19 14.82 -8.57
C LEU A 3 0.69 13.61 -7.75
N GLY A 4 1.55 12.75 -8.33
CA GLY A 4 2.16 11.61 -7.65
C GLY A 4 3.52 11.88 -6.99
N ASP A 5 4.14 13.05 -7.19
CA ASP A 5 5.52 13.29 -6.74
C ASP A 5 5.65 13.62 -5.22
N ASP A 6 4.54 13.88 -4.52
CA ASP A 6 4.56 14.33 -3.10
C ASP A 6 3.91 13.35 -2.09
N LEU A 7 3.48 12.16 -2.52
CA LEU A 7 2.91 11.17 -1.59
C LEU A 7 3.99 10.36 -0.90
N SER A 8 3.88 10.22 0.43
CA SER A 8 4.61 9.16 1.12
C SER A 8 4.19 7.78 0.61
N ILE A 9 5.03 6.76 0.82
CA ILE A 9 4.70 5.38 0.42
C ILE A 9 3.43 4.90 1.14
N ALA A 10 3.27 5.25 2.42
CA ALA A 10 2.06 4.92 3.19
C ALA A 10 0.80 5.53 2.56
N GLN A 11 0.85 6.79 2.17
CA GLN A 11 -0.27 7.46 1.49
C GLN A 11 -0.54 6.86 0.11
N SER A 12 0.51 6.47 -0.62
CA SER A 12 0.39 5.77 -1.91
C SER A 12 -0.32 4.42 -1.77
N VAL A 13 0.03 3.65 -0.74
CA VAL A 13 -0.64 2.37 -0.42
C VAL A 13 -2.08 2.60 0.01
N ALA A 14 -2.33 3.56 0.90
CA ALA A 14 -3.69 3.91 1.33
C ALA A 14 -4.58 4.31 0.15
N PHE A 15 -4.02 5.10 -0.77
CA PHE A 15 -4.70 5.49 -1.98
C PHE A 15 -5.04 4.28 -2.86
N ALA A 16 -4.10 3.34 -3.07
CA ALA A 16 -4.38 2.10 -3.80
C ALA A 16 -5.48 1.25 -3.15
N ILE A 17 -5.46 1.11 -1.82
CA ILE A 17 -6.49 0.37 -1.07
C ILE A 17 -7.86 1.02 -1.22
N LEU A 18 -7.95 2.34 -1.03
CA LEU A 18 -9.19 3.10 -1.22
C LEU A 18 -9.72 2.98 -2.65
N HIS A 19 -8.83 3.00 -3.63
CA HIS A 19 -9.19 2.90 -5.04
C HIS A 19 -9.68 1.49 -5.41
N ALA A 20 -9.05 0.44 -4.88
CA ALA A 20 -9.47 -0.93 -5.10
C ALA A 20 -10.76 -1.29 -4.34
N GLN A 21 -11.03 -0.64 -3.20
CA GLN A 21 -12.24 -0.86 -2.42
C GLN A 21 -13.53 -0.53 -3.18
N ASP A 22 -13.49 0.41 -4.13
CA ASP A 22 -14.66 0.76 -4.97
C ASP A 22 -15.07 -0.38 -5.94
N LEU A 23 -14.18 -1.35 -6.17
CA LEU A 23 -14.33 -2.46 -7.12
C LEU A 23 -14.43 -3.83 -6.45
N GLU A 24 -13.88 -3.98 -5.25
CA GLU A 24 -13.90 -5.24 -4.52
C GLU A 24 -15.30 -5.53 -3.93
N SER A 25 -15.70 -6.79 -4.01
CA SER A 25 -16.99 -7.29 -3.49
C SER A 25 -16.84 -8.24 -2.31
N ASN A 26 -15.63 -8.76 -2.06
CA ASN A 26 -15.35 -9.62 -0.92
C ASN A 26 -15.42 -8.82 0.39
N SER A 27 -16.35 -9.17 1.27
CA SER A 27 -16.56 -8.50 2.57
C SER A 27 -15.35 -8.59 3.50
N ASP A 28 -14.61 -9.69 3.45
CA ASP A 28 -13.47 -9.94 4.32
C ASP A 28 -12.29 -9.06 3.90
N TRP A 29 -12.07 -8.90 2.58
CA TRP A 29 -11.10 -7.94 2.06
C TRP A 29 -11.47 -6.50 2.42
N ILE A 30 -12.74 -6.12 2.28
CA ILE A 30 -13.23 -4.78 2.65
C ILE A 30 -13.04 -4.53 4.15
N GLY A 31 -13.26 -5.55 5.00
CA GLY A 31 -13.03 -5.48 6.44
C GLY A 31 -11.55 -5.25 6.76
N TRP A 32 -10.66 -6.02 6.13
CA TRP A 32 -9.22 -5.82 6.24
C TRP A 32 -8.79 -4.43 5.78
N ALA A 33 -9.27 -3.96 4.62
CA ALA A 33 -8.92 -2.64 4.08
C ALA A 33 -9.27 -1.52 5.06
N LYS A 34 -10.44 -1.59 5.72
CA LYS A 34 -10.83 -0.63 6.76
C LYS A 34 -9.89 -0.69 7.97
N SER A 35 -9.57 -1.89 8.44
CA SER A 35 -8.61 -2.09 9.55
C SER A 35 -7.25 -1.48 9.23
N TRP A 36 -6.73 -1.70 8.02
CA TRP A 36 -5.46 -1.16 7.57
C TRP A 36 -5.47 0.37 7.50
N LEU A 37 -6.52 0.95 6.90
CA LEU A 37 -6.70 2.40 6.75
C LEU A 37 -6.85 3.11 8.10
N ASN A 38 -7.50 2.49 9.08
CA ASN A 38 -7.57 3.02 10.45
C ASN A 38 -6.26 2.87 11.23
N GLY A 39 -5.35 2.02 10.75
CA GLY A 39 -4.11 1.69 11.46
C GLY A 39 -4.27 0.64 12.56
N ASP A 40 -5.38 -0.11 12.57
CA ASP A 40 -5.65 -1.15 13.56
C ASP A 40 -4.76 -2.40 13.34
N ASP A 41 -4.59 -2.82 12.09
CA ASP A 41 -3.66 -3.89 11.69
C ASP A 41 -3.05 -3.59 10.33
N ARG A 42 -1.73 -3.35 10.30
CA ARG A 42 -0.94 -3.12 9.08
C ARG A 42 0.07 -4.22 8.80
N SER A 43 -0.04 -5.36 9.47
CA SER A 43 0.94 -6.43 9.36
C SER A 43 0.99 -7.05 7.96
N ALA A 44 2.18 -7.46 7.55
CA ALA A 44 2.41 -8.17 6.30
C ALA A 44 1.60 -9.48 6.23
N SER A 45 1.36 -10.13 7.37
CA SER A 45 0.58 -11.38 7.43
C SER A 45 -0.90 -11.16 7.10
N ALA A 46 -1.51 -10.11 7.65
CA ALA A 46 -2.89 -9.75 7.33
C ALA A 46 -3.02 -9.30 5.88
N ALA A 47 -2.05 -8.53 5.38
CA ALA A 47 -2.01 -8.09 3.99
C ALA A 47 -1.85 -9.28 3.01
N ALA A 48 -1.07 -10.31 3.36
CA ALA A 48 -0.96 -11.53 2.56
C ALA A 48 -2.29 -12.29 2.50
N ALA A 49 -2.95 -12.47 3.66
CA ALA A 49 -4.27 -13.12 3.71
C ALA A 49 -5.30 -12.35 2.87
N ALA A 50 -5.27 -11.01 2.92
CA ALA A 50 -6.12 -10.16 2.10
C ALA A 50 -5.85 -10.33 0.60
N ALA A 51 -4.58 -10.41 0.17
CA ALA A 51 -4.24 -10.65 -1.23
C ALA A 51 -4.80 -11.98 -1.76
N ASP A 52 -4.79 -13.03 -0.93
CA ASP A 52 -5.28 -14.37 -1.29
C ASP A 52 -6.80 -14.42 -1.47
N ILE A 53 -7.55 -13.66 -0.66
CA ILE A 53 -9.02 -13.62 -0.73
C ILE A 53 -9.55 -12.56 -1.70
N ALA A 54 -8.71 -11.66 -2.20
CA ALA A 54 -9.09 -10.64 -3.16
C ALA A 54 -9.64 -11.27 -4.45
N VAL A 55 -10.86 -10.88 -4.81
CA VAL A 55 -11.54 -11.34 -6.03
C VAL A 55 -11.12 -10.46 -7.20
N ASN A 56 -10.89 -9.17 -6.93
CA ASN A 56 -10.44 -8.21 -7.93
C ASN A 56 -8.90 -8.15 -8.03
N PRO A 57 -8.30 -8.17 -9.23
CA PRO A 57 -6.87 -8.00 -9.40
C PRO A 57 -6.32 -6.72 -8.77
N ALA A 58 -7.01 -5.58 -8.89
CA ALA A 58 -6.59 -4.32 -8.27
C ALA A 58 -6.51 -4.42 -6.74
N ALA A 59 -7.47 -5.12 -6.12
CA ALA A 59 -7.51 -5.37 -4.68
C ALA A 59 -6.36 -6.28 -4.22
N ARG A 60 -6.00 -7.28 -5.04
CA ARG A 60 -4.83 -8.12 -4.80
C ARG A 60 -3.53 -7.31 -4.83
N HIS A 61 -3.35 -6.48 -5.85
CA HIS A 61 -2.18 -5.61 -5.97
C HIS A 61 -2.09 -4.59 -4.83
N ALA A 62 -3.20 -3.98 -4.42
CA ALA A 62 -3.24 -3.08 -3.27
C ALA A 62 -2.84 -3.78 -1.95
N ALA A 63 -3.30 -5.01 -1.73
CA ALA A 63 -2.91 -5.81 -0.57
C ALA A 63 -1.43 -6.23 -0.61
N ASN A 64 -0.91 -6.58 -1.78
CA ASN A 64 0.52 -6.86 -1.97
C ASN A 64 1.39 -5.63 -1.72
N ALA A 65 0.96 -4.45 -2.15
CA ALA A 65 1.64 -3.19 -1.84
C ALA A 65 1.71 -2.96 -0.32
N ALA A 66 0.59 -3.15 0.40
CA ALA A 66 0.56 -3.04 1.85
C ALA A 66 1.49 -4.04 2.55
N ARG A 67 1.57 -5.28 2.05
CA ARG A 67 2.49 -6.30 2.54
C ARG A 67 3.96 -5.88 2.37
N LEU A 68 4.33 -5.38 1.19
CA LEU A 68 5.69 -4.96 0.89
C LEU A 68 6.10 -3.73 1.71
N PHE A 69 5.16 -2.79 1.93
CA PHE A 69 5.37 -1.64 2.79
C PHE A 69 5.70 -2.03 4.23
N ASP A 70 4.93 -2.95 4.83
CA ASP A 70 5.20 -3.42 6.20
C ASP A 70 6.56 -4.14 6.30
N LEU A 71 6.90 -4.98 5.31
CA LEU A 71 8.21 -5.63 5.25
C LEU A 71 9.35 -4.61 5.14
N ALA A 72 9.19 -3.54 4.36
CA ALA A 72 10.18 -2.47 4.27
C ALA A 72 10.33 -1.72 5.61
N GLN A 73 9.22 -1.45 6.32
CA GLN A 73 9.25 -0.83 7.65
C GLN A 73 9.96 -1.70 8.70
N ALA A 74 9.72 -3.01 8.67
CA ALA A 74 10.40 -3.96 9.55
C ALA A 74 11.92 -3.96 9.31
N LEU A 75 12.35 -4.01 8.04
CA LEU A 75 13.76 -3.93 7.67
C LEU A 75 14.40 -2.58 8.05
N GLN A 76 13.67 -1.48 7.90
CA GLN A 76 14.14 -0.15 8.30
C GLN A 76 14.36 -0.07 9.82
N THR A 77 13.47 -0.69 10.60
CA THR A 77 13.61 -0.79 12.06
C THR A 77 14.83 -1.63 12.44
N GLU A 78 15.04 -2.77 11.77
CA GLU A 78 16.22 -3.61 11.97
C GLU A 78 17.52 -2.86 11.62
N ALA A 79 17.55 -2.16 10.48
CA ALA A 79 18.69 -1.34 10.08
C ALA A 79 19.03 -0.25 11.11
N ALA A 80 18.00 0.40 11.68
CA ALA A 80 18.17 1.40 12.71
C ALA A 80 18.75 0.79 14.01
N MET A 81 18.29 -0.40 14.41
CA MET A 81 18.84 -1.13 15.56
C MET A 81 20.31 -1.52 15.34
N LEU A 82 20.64 -2.08 14.18
CA LEU A 82 22.02 -2.44 13.83
C LEU A 82 22.94 -1.21 13.85
N SER A 83 22.47 -0.08 13.31
CA SER A 83 23.21 1.19 13.33
C SER A 83 23.43 1.71 14.75
N ALA A 84 22.42 1.62 15.62
CA ALA A 84 22.53 1.99 17.03
C ALA A 84 23.51 1.09 17.81
N GLU A 85 23.66 -0.18 17.39
CA GLU A 85 24.66 -1.11 17.89
C GLU A 85 26.07 -0.91 17.28
N GLY A 86 26.25 0.07 16.39
CA GLY A 86 27.52 0.33 15.70
C GLY A 86 27.88 -0.72 14.64
N ARG A 87 26.89 -1.47 14.16
CA ARG A 87 27.05 -2.53 13.15
C ARG A 87 26.68 -2.02 11.76
N ASN A 88 27.29 -2.61 10.73
CA ASN A 88 26.99 -2.26 9.34
C ASN A 88 25.59 -2.74 8.93
N ALA A 89 24.74 -1.80 8.49
CA ALA A 89 23.38 -2.04 8.01
C ALA A 89 23.20 -1.77 6.50
N GLY A 90 24.28 -1.57 5.74
CA GLY A 90 24.22 -1.15 4.33
C GLY A 90 23.37 -2.08 3.44
N TRP A 91 23.55 -3.39 3.56
CA TRP A 91 22.75 -4.37 2.80
C TRP A 91 21.25 -4.36 3.15
N THR A 92 20.92 -4.02 4.40
CA THR A 92 19.53 -3.90 4.85
C THR A 92 18.86 -2.67 4.23
N LEU A 93 19.59 -1.56 4.10
CA LEU A 93 19.10 -0.34 3.44
C LEU A 93 18.83 -0.55 1.94
N ASP A 94 19.75 -1.22 1.22
CA ASP A 94 19.52 -1.60 -0.18
C ASP A 94 18.26 -2.48 -0.33
N THR A 95 18.04 -3.37 0.64
CA THR A 95 16.84 -4.22 0.66
C THR A 95 15.57 -3.42 0.93
N VAL A 96 15.61 -2.41 1.82
CA VAL A 96 14.49 -1.49 2.05
C VAL A 96 14.11 -0.74 0.78
N GLU A 97 15.09 -0.20 0.05
CA GLU A 97 14.85 0.51 -1.22
C GLU A 97 14.22 -0.39 -2.28
N ASN A 98 14.71 -1.63 -2.41
CA ASN A 98 14.13 -2.62 -3.31
C ASN A 98 12.66 -2.92 -2.96
N ARG A 99 12.36 -3.14 -1.67
CA ARG A 99 10.97 -3.38 -1.21
C ARG A 99 10.05 -2.19 -1.41
N ASN A 100 10.56 -0.98 -1.19
CA ASN A 100 9.81 0.25 -1.46
C ASN A 100 9.52 0.42 -2.96
N THR A 101 10.47 0.07 -3.83
CA THR A 101 10.29 0.10 -5.29
C THR A 101 9.25 -0.91 -5.75
N GLU A 102 9.32 -2.15 -5.25
CA GLU A 102 8.31 -3.18 -5.51
C GLU A 102 6.93 -2.76 -4.99
N CYS A 103 6.86 -2.16 -3.80
CA CYS A 103 5.62 -1.62 -3.23
C CYS A 103 4.99 -0.58 -4.15
N LEU A 104 5.76 0.39 -4.63
CA LEU A 104 5.25 1.42 -5.54
C LEU A 104 4.82 0.86 -6.90
N THR A 105 5.45 -0.24 -7.34
CA THR A 105 5.06 -0.96 -8.56
C THR A 105 3.68 -1.61 -8.38
N GLU A 106 3.45 -2.28 -7.25
CA GLU A 106 2.15 -2.85 -6.89
C GLU A 106 1.06 -1.76 -6.74
N VAL A 107 1.39 -0.60 -6.16
CA VAL A 107 0.49 0.56 -6.12
C VAL A 107 0.09 1.00 -7.53
N ALA A 108 1.07 1.17 -8.42
CA ALA A 108 0.82 1.63 -9.78
C ALA A 108 -0.08 0.65 -10.54
N GLU A 109 0.17 -0.66 -10.41
CA GLU A 109 -0.66 -1.69 -11.03
C GLU A 109 -2.07 -1.74 -10.46
N ALA A 110 -2.23 -1.61 -9.14
CA ALA A 110 -3.55 -1.54 -8.50
C ALA A 110 -4.39 -0.38 -9.06
N ILE A 111 -3.81 0.81 -9.16
CA ILE A 111 -4.48 2.00 -9.71
C ILE A 111 -4.80 1.80 -11.19
N ARG A 112 -3.84 1.31 -11.98
CA ARG A 112 -4.01 1.08 -13.43
C ARG A 112 -5.16 0.11 -13.71
N LEU A 113 -5.21 -1.00 -12.97
CA LEU A 113 -6.27 -2.01 -13.12
C LEU A 113 -7.62 -1.44 -12.71
N ALA A 114 -7.68 -0.72 -11.59
CA ALA A 114 -8.92 -0.11 -11.13
C ALA A 114 -9.45 0.98 -12.09
N ASP A 115 -8.57 1.78 -12.69
CA ASP A 115 -8.95 2.74 -13.73
C ASP A 115 -9.48 2.02 -14.99
N SER A 116 -8.86 0.90 -15.38
CA SER A 116 -9.24 0.14 -16.58
C SER A 116 -10.59 -0.57 -16.46
N GLU A 117 -10.99 -0.95 -15.25
CA GLU A 117 -12.28 -1.56 -14.96
C GLU A 117 -13.40 -0.52 -14.80
N GLY A 118 -13.07 0.77 -14.94
CA GLY A 118 -14.02 1.86 -14.84
C GLY A 118 -14.36 2.19 -13.40
N ALA A 119 -13.36 2.62 -12.62
CA ALA A 119 -13.55 3.16 -11.28
C ALA A 119 -14.78 4.09 -11.22
N LYS A 120 -15.73 3.77 -10.33
CA LYS A 120 -17.00 4.49 -10.22
C LYS A 120 -16.74 5.95 -9.84
N GLY A 121 -16.94 6.88 -10.78
CA GLY A 121 -16.92 8.33 -10.50
C GLY A 121 -15.76 9.13 -11.11
N GLY A 122 -14.89 8.52 -11.92
CA GLY A 122 -13.91 9.23 -12.74
C GLY A 122 -12.93 10.13 -11.94
N SER A 123 -12.49 11.24 -12.54
CA SER A 123 -11.44 12.11 -11.97
C SER A 123 -11.83 12.76 -10.63
N ALA A 124 -13.11 13.03 -10.39
CA ALA A 124 -13.61 13.60 -9.14
C ALA A 124 -13.47 12.60 -7.98
N ARG A 125 -13.90 11.35 -8.18
CA ARG A 125 -13.72 10.28 -7.18
C ARG A 125 -12.24 10.06 -6.87
N ARG A 126 -11.39 10.05 -7.89
CA ARG A 126 -9.95 9.92 -7.73
C ARG A 126 -9.36 11.03 -6.84
N ALA A 127 -9.79 12.27 -7.03
CA ALA A 127 -9.35 13.40 -6.19
C ALA A 127 -9.83 13.29 -4.74
N GLU A 128 -11.06 12.82 -4.52
CA GLU A 128 -11.59 12.55 -3.17
C GLU A 128 -10.78 11.47 -2.45
N LEU A 129 -10.49 10.36 -3.13
CA LEU A 129 -9.70 9.26 -2.56
C LEU A 129 -8.27 9.69 -2.23
N LEU A 130 -7.66 10.53 -3.09
CA LEU A 130 -6.36 11.12 -2.82
C LEU A 130 -6.40 12.02 -1.57
N ALA A 131 -7.41 12.88 -1.46
CA ALA A 131 -7.59 13.74 -0.31
C ALA A 131 -7.81 12.94 0.99
N LEU A 132 -8.52 11.81 0.92
CA LEU A 132 -8.68 10.89 2.04
C LEU A 132 -7.35 10.26 2.45
N ALA A 133 -6.57 9.73 1.49
CA ALA A 133 -5.27 9.14 1.76
C ALA A 133 -4.31 10.13 2.44
N VAL A 134 -4.27 11.39 1.98
CA VAL A 134 -3.41 12.45 2.55
C VAL A 134 -3.89 12.93 3.92
N ARG A 135 -5.20 12.96 4.18
CA ARG A 135 -5.74 13.43 5.47
C ARG A 135 -5.49 12.44 6.61
N HIS A 136 -5.46 11.15 6.31
CA HIS A 136 -5.48 10.08 7.32
C HIS A 136 -4.13 9.38 7.52
N HIS A 137 -3.09 9.77 6.77
CA HIS A 137 -1.75 9.19 6.81
C HIS A 137 -0.67 10.25 6.60
#